data_AF-A0A1R1MKE4-F1
#
_entry.id   AF-A0A1R1MKE4-F1
#
_cell.length_a   1.000
_cell.length_b   1.000
_cell.length_c   1.000
_cell.angle_alpha   90.00
_cell.angle_beta   90.00
_cell.angle_gamma   90.00
#
_symmetry.space_group_name_H-M   'P 1'
#
loop_
_entity.id
_entity.type
_entity.pdbx_description
1 polymer ?
#
loop_
_entity_poly.entity_id
_entity_poly.type
_entity_poly.pdbx_seq_one_letter_code
_entity_poly.pdbx_strand_id
1 'polypeptide(L)'
;MASTMEKSINWSLAAVAFISVVMYAFLPLGIFGNNLDFQHFLLPKVIVAFIVAIVSGKLYMGYAKLRKISPEVIYFGLVTTLGITGLLTYVILDLALKLFGLE
;
A
#
# COMPACT_ATOMS: atom_id res chain seq x y z
N MET A 1 22.89 -16.15 10.06
CA MET A 1 23.21 -15.29 8.90
C MET A 1 22.49 -15.88 7.70
N ALA A 2 21.49 -15.19 7.16
CA ALA A 2 20.80 -15.65 5.95
C ALA A 2 21.79 -15.69 4.78
N SER A 3 21.77 -16.75 3.99
CA SER A 3 22.68 -16.92 2.86
C SER A 3 22.40 -15.84 1.80
N THR A 4 23.39 -15.48 0.99
CA THR A 4 23.26 -14.47 -0.07
C THR A 4 22.11 -14.80 -1.05
N MET A 5 21.80 -16.10 -1.22
CA MET A 5 20.70 -16.62 -2.03
C MET A 5 19.32 -16.40 -1.41
N GLU A 6 19.18 -16.55 -0.09
CA GLU A 6 17.92 -16.23 0.60
C GLU A 6 17.61 -14.73 0.53
N LYS A 7 18.64 -13.88 0.65
CA LYS A 7 18.46 -12.42 0.51
C LYS A 7 17.99 -12.05 -0.89
N SER A 8 18.57 -12.61 -1.95
CA SER A 8 18.16 -12.29 -3.32
C SER A 8 16.72 -12.70 -3.62
N ILE A 9 16.31 -13.89 -3.16
CA ILE A 9 14.92 -14.39 -3.30
C ILE A 9 13.93 -13.44 -2.61
N ASN A 10 14.23 -12.97 -1.40
CA ASN A 10 13.40 -12.02 -0.66
C ASN A 10 13.20 -10.69 -1.41
N TRP A 11 14.27 -10.15 -2.01
CA TRP A 11 14.19 -8.91 -2.80
C TRP A 11 13.40 -9.09 -4.10
N SER A 12 13.56 -10.22 -4.79
CA SER A 12 12.78 -10.53 -5.99
C SER A 12 11.28 -10.65 -5.69
N LEU A 13 10.91 -11.30 -4.59
CA LEU A 13 9.51 -11.38 -4.15
C LEU A 13 8.92 -10.04 -3.75
N ALA A 14 9.69 -9.19 -3.06
CA ALA A 14 9.27 -7.83 -2.76
C ALA A 14 9.06 -6.98 -4.04
N ALA A 15 9.90 -7.18 -5.06
CA ALA A 15 9.74 -6.51 -6.36
C ALA A 15 8.47 -6.99 -7.08
N VAL A 16 8.18 -8.29 -7.08
CA VAL A 16 6.93 -8.84 -7.63
C VAL A 16 5.72 -8.31 -6.87
N ALA A 17 5.80 -8.21 -5.53
CA ALA A 17 4.76 -7.59 -4.71
C ALA A 17 4.54 -6.13 -5.10
N PHE A 18 5.61 -5.37 -5.30
CA PHE A 18 5.54 -3.97 -5.72
C PHE A 18 4.90 -3.84 -7.10
N ILE A 19 5.31 -4.65 -8.08
CA ILE A 19 4.70 -4.68 -9.42
C ILE A 19 3.21 -5.04 -9.30
N SER A 20 2.86 -6.01 -8.46
CA SER A 20 1.47 -6.41 -8.23
C SER A 20 0.66 -5.26 -7.63
N VAL A 21 1.19 -4.56 -6.61
CA VAL A 21 0.58 -3.37 -6.04
C VAL A 21 0.38 -2.29 -7.09
N VAL A 22 1.37 -2.03 -7.92
CA VAL A 22 1.29 -1.01 -8.98
C VAL A 22 0.20 -1.39 -9.99
N MET A 23 0.14 -2.65 -10.42
CA MET A 23 -0.91 -3.14 -11.31
C MET A 23 -2.30 -3.03 -10.68
N TYR A 24 -2.44 -3.42 -9.41
CA TYR A 24 -3.68 -3.28 -8.66
C TYR A 24 -4.01 -1.83 -8.34
N ALA A 25 -3.02 -0.94 -8.26
CA ALA A 25 -3.24 0.49 -8.07
C ALA A 25 -3.87 1.13 -9.30
N PHE A 26 -3.52 0.66 -10.50
CA PHE A 26 -4.17 1.09 -11.72
C PHE A 26 -5.66 0.70 -11.80
N LEU A 27 -6.13 -0.27 -11.03
CA LEU A 27 -7.55 -0.65 -11.01
C LEU A 27 -8.44 0.45 -10.40
N PRO A 28 -8.23 0.90 -9.14
CA PRO A 28 -8.95 2.04 -8.60
C PRO A 28 -8.70 3.32 -9.39
N LEU A 29 -7.46 3.54 -9.85
CA LEU A 29 -7.13 4.71 -10.69
C LEU A 29 -7.86 4.69 -12.04
N GLY A 30 -8.12 3.52 -12.62
CA GLY A 30 -8.88 3.38 -13.87
C GLY A 30 -10.38 3.48 -13.66
N ILE A 31 -10.91 2.89 -12.58
CA ILE A 31 -12.35 2.93 -12.24
C ILE A 31 -12.76 4.35 -11.81
N PHE A 32 -11.93 4.99 -10.98
CA PHE A 32 -12.20 6.31 -10.42
C PHE A 32 -11.41 7.42 -11.12
N GLY A 33 -10.70 7.17 -12.21
CA GLY A 33 -9.76 8.14 -12.80
C GLY A 33 -10.38 9.48 -13.19
N ASN A 34 -11.62 9.48 -13.67
CA ASN A 34 -12.38 10.70 -13.96
C ASN A 34 -12.92 11.40 -12.69
N ASN A 35 -12.98 10.66 -11.60
CA ASN A 35 -13.49 11.09 -10.30
C ASN A 35 -12.38 11.25 -9.27
N LEU A 36 -11.10 11.16 -9.64
CA LEU A 36 -9.97 11.34 -8.73
C LEU A 36 -9.35 12.70 -9.00
N ASP A 37 -9.23 13.53 -7.97
CA ASP A 37 -8.65 14.86 -8.09
C ASP A 37 -7.23 14.86 -7.51
N PHE A 38 -6.27 14.97 -8.42
CA PHE A 38 -4.85 15.04 -8.11
C PHE A 38 -4.36 16.47 -7.85
N GLN A 39 -5.25 17.45 -7.77
CA GLN A 39 -4.92 18.85 -7.59
C GLN A 39 -5.32 19.36 -6.20
N HIS A 40 -6.58 19.22 -5.78
CA HIS A 40 -6.96 19.70 -4.45
C HIS A 40 -6.56 18.72 -3.34
N PHE A 41 -6.06 19.30 -2.25
CA PHE A 41 -5.64 18.57 -1.04
C PHE A 41 -4.67 17.40 -1.29
N LEU A 42 -3.92 17.38 -2.40
CA LEU A 42 -3.00 16.29 -2.73
C LEU A 42 -2.03 16.00 -1.59
N LEU A 43 -1.37 17.03 -1.05
CA LEU A 43 -0.39 16.85 0.01
C LEU A 43 -1.02 16.28 1.30
N PRO A 44 -2.13 16.84 1.83
CA PRO A 44 -2.88 16.23 2.93
C PRO A 44 -3.30 14.78 2.66
N LYS A 45 -3.90 14.49 1.49
CA LYS A 45 -4.34 13.14 1.11
C LYS A 45 -3.18 12.15 1.13
N VAL A 46 -2.03 12.52 0.56
CA VAL A 46 -0.81 11.70 0.53
C VAL A 46 -0.25 11.48 1.92
N ILE A 47 -0.19 12.52 2.76
CA ILE A 47 0.32 12.40 4.14
C ILE A 47 -0.55 11.46 4.96
N VAL A 48 -1.88 11.62 4.91
CA VAL A 48 -2.80 10.73 5.65
C VAL A 48 -2.70 9.31 5.12
N ALA A 49 -2.71 9.11 3.80
CA ALA A 49 -2.53 7.80 3.18
C ALA A 49 -1.22 7.13 3.62
N PHE A 50 -0.12 7.88 3.68
CA PHE A 50 1.17 7.38 4.13
C PHE A 50 1.17 6.98 5.61
N ILE A 51 0.57 7.80 6.48
CA ILE A 51 0.44 7.49 7.91
C ILE A 51 -0.37 6.20 8.09
N VAL A 52 -1.53 6.10 7.44
CA VAL A 52 -2.40 4.91 7.54
C VAL A 52 -1.68 3.67 7.01
N ALA A 53 -0.97 3.78 5.88
CA ALA A 53 -0.15 2.69 5.36
C ALA A 53 0.90 2.22 6.38
N ILE A 54 1.66 3.13 7.01
CA ILE A 54 2.66 2.78 8.03
C ILE A 54 2.00 2.07 9.22
N VAL A 55 0.87 2.58 9.71
CA VAL A 55 0.15 1.96 10.84
C VAL A 55 -0.30 0.55 10.48
N SER A 56 -0.91 0.37 9.31
CA SER A 56 -1.31 -0.96 8.81
C SER A 56 -0.12 -1.89 8.62
N GLY A 57 1.02 -1.39 8.13
CA GLY A 57 2.26 -2.16 8.03
C GLY A 57 2.77 -2.63 9.39
N LYS A 58 2.68 -1.79 10.44
CA LYS A 58 3.02 -2.20 11.81
C LYS A 58 2.10 -3.29 12.33
N LEU A 59 0.78 -3.16 12.11
CA LEU A 59 -0.20 -4.18 12.49
C LEU A 59 0.05 -5.50 11.77
N TYR A 60 0.31 -5.45 10.46
CA TYR A 60 0.66 -6.61 9.66
C TYR A 60 1.92 -7.30 10.19
N MET A 61 2.97 -6.54 10.52
CA MET A 61 4.19 -7.11 11.10
C MET A 61 3.95 -7.77 12.46
N GLY A 62 3.07 -7.21 13.29
CA GLY A 62 2.65 -7.84 14.54
C GLY A 62 1.95 -9.18 14.29
N TYR A 63 0.98 -9.19 13.37
CA TYR A 63 0.25 -10.39 12.97
C TYR A 63 1.18 -11.48 12.39
N ALA A 64 2.08 -11.10 11.49
CA ALA A 64 2.99 -12.02 10.83
C ALA A 64 3.95 -12.70 11.80
N LYS A 65 4.48 -11.94 12.78
CA LYS A 65 5.32 -12.48 13.85
C LYS A 65 4.57 -13.47 14.73
N LEU A 66 3.32 -13.16 15.11
CA LEU A 66 2.48 -14.06 15.91
C LEU A 66 2.18 -15.39 15.20
N ARG A 67 2.00 -15.33 13.88
CA ARG A 67 1.69 -16.51 13.06
C ARG A 67 2.92 -17.27 12.56
N LYS A 68 4.15 -16.82 12.88
CA LYS A 68 5.41 -17.43 12.42
C LYS A 68 5.44 -17.64 10.89
N ILE A 69 4.94 -16.65 10.15
CA ILE A 69 4.94 -16.67 8.68
C ILE A 69 6.39 -16.68 8.18
N SER A 70 6.66 -17.36 7.05
CA SER A 70 8.00 -17.40 6.48
C SER A 70 8.48 -15.99 6.07
N PRO A 71 9.77 -15.65 6.21
CA PRO A 71 10.30 -14.32 5.93
C PRO A 71 9.91 -13.80 4.53
N GLU A 72 9.90 -14.66 3.52
CA GLU A 72 9.58 -14.34 2.14
C GLU A 72 8.15 -13.79 2.00
N VAL A 73 7.20 -14.46 2.65
CA VAL A 73 5.79 -14.08 2.64
C VAL A 73 5.57 -12.80 3.46
N ILE A 74 6.40 -12.54 4.48
CA ILE A 74 6.37 -11.30 5.25
C ILE A 74 6.73 -10.11 4.39
N TYR A 75 7.83 -10.17 3.63
CA TYR A 75 8.24 -9.06 2.76
C TYR A 75 7.20 -8.80 1.67
N PHE A 76 6.72 -9.85 1.02
CA PHE A 76 5.65 -9.75 0.02
C PHE A 76 4.39 -9.10 0.60
N GLY A 77 3.90 -9.61 1.73
CA GLY A 77 2.68 -9.11 2.35
C GLY A 77 2.84 -7.71 2.94
N LEU A 78 4.02 -7.33 3.43
CA LEU A 78 4.29 -5.98 3.92
C LEU A 78 4.23 -4.95 2.79
N VAL A 79 4.94 -5.20 1.67
CA VAL A 79 4.90 -4.32 0.49
C VAL A 79 3.47 -4.20 -0.03
N THR A 80 2.76 -5.32 -0.09
CA THR A 80 1.35 -5.35 -0.53
C THR A 80 0.45 -4.55 0.40
N THR A 81 0.60 -4.72 1.73
CA THR A 81 -0.19 -4.02 2.74
C THR A 81 0.03 -2.52 2.67
N LEU A 82 1.30 -2.08 2.61
CA LEU A 82 1.66 -0.67 2.52
C LEU A 82 1.06 -0.03 1.26
N GLY A 83 1.26 -0.70 0.12
CA GLY A 83 0.79 -0.23 -1.18
C GLY A 83 -0.73 -0.11 -1.28
N ILE A 84 -1.44 -1.21 -1.04
CA ILE A 84 -2.90 -1.25 -1.18
C ILE A 84 -3.57 -0.34 -0.15
N THR A 85 -3.11 -0.36 1.10
CA THR A 85 -3.71 0.48 2.15
C THR A 85 -3.52 1.96 1.85
N GLY A 86 -2.31 2.37 1.44
CA GLY A 86 -2.03 3.76 1.08
C GLY A 86 -2.92 4.21 -0.07
N LEU A 87 -2.99 3.41 -1.13
CA LEU A 87 -3.81 3.73 -2.29
C LEU A 87 -5.31 3.83 -1.97
N LEU A 88 -5.86 2.83 -1.27
CA LEU A 88 -7.27 2.84 -0.89
C LEU A 88 -7.60 4.01 0.03
N THR A 89 -6.72 4.33 0.98
CA THR A 89 -6.90 5.50 1.84
C THR A 89 -6.95 6.79 1.03
N TYR A 90 -6.05 6.94 0.05
CA TYR A 90 -6.05 8.10 -0.84
C TYR A 90 -7.38 8.22 -1.61
N VAL A 91 -7.84 7.11 -2.23
CA VAL A 91 -9.11 7.08 -2.98
C VAL A 91 -10.30 7.40 -2.08
N ILE A 92 -10.34 6.83 -0.86
CA ILE A 92 -11.42 7.09 0.11
C ILE A 92 -11.44 8.56 0.53
N LEU A 93 -10.28 9.16 0.81
CA LEU A 93 -10.21 10.57 1.18
C LEU A 93 -10.66 11.49 0.06
N ASP A 94 -10.26 11.19 -1.18
CA ASP A 94 -10.69 11.94 -2.36
C ASP A 94 -12.21 11.87 -2.57
N LEU A 95 -12.78 10.67 -2.51
CA LEU A 95 -14.23 10.48 -2.58
C LEU A 95 -14.96 11.16 -1.42
N ALA A 96 -14.41 11.11 -0.21
CA ALA A 96 -15.01 11.76 0.96
C ALA A 96 -15.02 13.30 0.80
N LEU A 97 -13.92 13.91 0.36
CA LEU A 97 -13.85 15.37 0.16
C LEU A 97 -14.88 15.85 -0.86
N LYS A 98 -15.07 15.08 -1.95
CA LYS A 98 -16.12 15.33 -2.94
C LYS A 98 -17.53 15.20 -2.37
N LEU A 99 -17.79 14.17 -1.55
CA LEU A 99 -19.08 14.00 -0.89
C LEU A 99 -19.42 15.17 0.05
N PHE A 100 -18.40 15.79 0.68
CA PHE A 100 -18.58 16.95 1.54
C PHE A 100 -18.57 18.30 0.79
N GLY A 101 -18.43 18.30 -0.54
CA GLY A 101 -18.39 19.51 -1.36
C GLY A 101 -17.18 20.41 -1.06
N LEU A 102 -16.12 19.83 -0.49
CA LEU A 102 -14.85 20.52 -0.23
C LEU A 102 -13.92 20.50 -1.45
N GLU A 103 -14.32 19.76 -2.48
CA GLU A 103 -13.65 19.56 -3.77
C GLU A 103 -14.69 19.27 -4.85
#